data_AF-D6PLF6-F1
#
_entry.id   AF-D6PLF6-F1
#
_cell.length_a   1.000
_cell.length_b   1.000
_cell.length_c   1.000
_cell.angle_alpha   90.00
_cell.angle_beta   90.00
_cell.angle_gamma   90.00
#
_symmetry.space_group_name_H-M   'P 1'
#
loop_
_entity.id
_entity.type
_entity.pdbx_description
1 polymer ?
#
loop_
_entity_poly.entity_id
_entity_poly.type
_entity_poly.pdbx_seq_one_letter_code
_entity_poly.pdbx_strand_id
1 'polypeptide(L)'
;MPREMMNESLLQWIGRYQIAAVLALSVGSLQFSEQIAVGTLVSGILMTMNIQSMRFVLAGILRGPSGNGFYLSLMAFKLVLMMGAIAALILIFKINTTGLMVGLFSFFPGVALGTIHTQLTTGSNELAEKES
;
A
#
# COMPACT_ATOMS: atom_id res chain seq x y z
N MET A 1 5.64 -19.38 -13.12
CA MET A 1 4.27 -18.90 -12.86
C MET A 1 3.91 -17.77 -13.84
N PRO A 2 2.67 -17.68 -14.35
CA PRO A 2 2.26 -16.57 -15.21
C PRO A 2 2.36 -15.27 -14.40
N ARG A 3 2.90 -14.21 -15.00
CA ARG A 3 3.22 -12.91 -14.36
C ARG A 3 2.06 -12.29 -13.57
N GLU A 4 0.82 -12.68 -13.89
CA GLU A 4 -0.40 -12.29 -13.17
C GLU A 4 -0.45 -12.79 -11.72
N MET A 5 -0.06 -14.04 -11.46
CA MET A 5 -0.06 -14.61 -10.09
C MET A 5 1.03 -13.98 -9.20
N MET A 6 2.13 -13.56 -9.80
CA MET A 6 3.25 -12.91 -9.10
C MET A 6 2.89 -11.48 -8.65
N ASN A 7 2.09 -10.75 -9.44
CA ASN A 7 1.66 -9.40 -9.07
C ASN A 7 0.59 -9.39 -7.97
N GLU A 8 -0.35 -10.34 -7.96
CA GLU A 8 -1.35 -10.40 -6.88
C GLU A 8 -0.76 -10.83 -5.54
N SER A 9 0.15 -11.81 -5.54
CA SER A 9 0.84 -12.27 -4.32
C SER A 9 1.74 -11.18 -3.73
N LEU A 10 2.49 -10.46 -4.56
CA LEU A 10 3.30 -9.33 -4.15
C LEU A 10 2.45 -8.23 -3.50
N LEU A 11 1.34 -7.81 -4.12
CA LEU A 11 0.46 -6.78 -3.57
C LEU A 11 -0.21 -7.20 -2.26
N GLN A 12 -0.53 -8.49 -2.08
CA GLN A 12 -1.03 -9.00 -0.81
C GLN A 12 0.02 -8.89 0.30
N TRP A 13 1.27 -9.28 0.02
CA TRP A 13 2.35 -9.17 0.99
C TRP A 13 2.65 -7.70 1.33
N ILE A 14 2.71 -6.83 0.32
CA ILE A 14 2.86 -5.38 0.55
C ILE A 14 1.75 -4.86 1.47
N GLY A 15 0.49 -5.24 1.23
CA GLY A 15 -0.62 -4.84 2.10
C GLY A 15 -0.48 -5.31 3.56
N ARG A 16 -0.01 -6.54 3.78
CA ARG A 16 0.22 -7.08 5.13
C ARG A 16 1.36 -6.36 5.85
N TYR A 17 2.48 -6.17 5.16
CA TYR A 17 3.63 -5.46 5.72
C TYR A 17 3.35 -3.98 5.91
N GLN A 18 2.50 -3.38 5.07
CA GLN A 18 2.01 -2.03 5.27
C GLN A 18 1.27 -1.89 6.59
N ILE A 19 0.33 -2.79 6.89
CA ILE A 19 -0.42 -2.76 8.16
C ILE A 19 0.54 -2.92 9.34
N ALA A 20 1.48 -3.87 9.25
CA ALA A 20 2.49 -4.05 10.29
C ALA A 20 3.37 -2.80 10.51
N ALA A 21 3.81 -2.17 9.43
CA ALA A 21 4.59 -0.93 9.48
C ALA A 21 3.80 0.22 10.09
N VAL A 22 2.52 0.39 9.72
CA VAL A 22 1.63 1.41 10.29
C VAL A 22 1.45 1.20 11.78
N LEU A 23 1.21 -0.04 12.23
CA LEU A 23 1.06 -0.35 13.65
C LEU A 23 2.34 -0.06 14.43
N ALA A 24 3.49 -0.50 13.91
CA ALA A 24 4.79 -0.25 14.55
C ALA A 24 5.10 1.25 14.64
N LEU A 25 4.89 2.00 13.55
CA LEU A 25 5.10 3.44 13.51
C LEU A 25 4.11 4.21 14.40
N SER A 26 2.86 3.76 14.48
CA SER A 26 1.87 4.37 15.36
C SER A 26 2.23 4.16 16.83
N VAL A 27 2.60 2.94 17.21
CA VAL A 27 3.05 2.64 18.59
C VAL A 27 4.32 3.42 18.93
N GLY A 28 5.28 3.50 18.00
CA GLY A 28 6.47 4.34 18.17
C GLY A 28 6.13 5.82 18.32
N SER A 29 5.11 6.30 17.59
CA SER A 29 4.65 7.69 17.64
C SER A 29 3.99 8.07 18.98
N LEU A 30 3.47 7.09 19.74
CA LEU A 30 2.92 7.34 21.08
C LEU A 30 3.98 7.90 22.04
N GLN A 31 5.26 7.63 21.82
CA GLN A 31 6.34 8.20 22.65
C GLN A 31 6.49 9.72 22.46
N PHE A 32 6.02 10.26 21.34
CA PHE A 32 6.10 11.69 21.03
C PHE A 32 4.78 12.39 21.33
N SER A 33 3.67 11.89 20.81
CA SER A 33 2.33 12.45 21.03
C SER A 33 1.24 11.52 20.53
N GLU A 34 0.15 11.41 21.28
CA GLU A 34 -1.07 10.70 20.87
C GLU A 34 -1.62 11.23 19.54
N GLN A 35 -1.52 12.54 19.29
CA GLN A 35 -2.02 13.16 18.06
C GLN A 35 -1.23 12.70 16.83
N ILE A 36 0.08 12.48 16.98
CA ILE A 36 0.93 11.95 15.91
C ILE A 36 0.56 10.49 15.66
N ALA A 37 0.41 9.68 16.71
CA ALA A 37 0.03 8.27 16.59
C ALA A 37 -1.32 8.06 15.90
N VAL A 38 -2.33 8.89 16.22
CA VAL A 38 -3.62 8.89 15.55
C VAL A 38 -3.48 9.33 14.09
N GLY A 39 -2.72 10.39 13.82
CA GLY A 39 -2.46 10.83 12.44
C GLY A 39 -1.77 9.76 11.59
N THR A 40 -0.84 9.02 12.19
CA THR A 40 -0.16 7.88 11.56
C THR A 40 -1.10 6.72 11.27
N LEU A 41 -2.03 6.40 12.18
CA LEU A 41 -3.05 5.37 11.93
C LEU A 41 -3.99 5.77 10.80
N VAL A 42 -4.54 6.98 10.85
CA VAL A 42 -5.53 7.44 9.86
C VAL A 42 -4.93 7.47 8.46
N SER A 43 -3.71 8.01 8.32
CA SER A 43 -3.00 8.02 7.04
C SER A 43 -2.52 6.63 6.60
N GLY A 44 -2.14 5.76 7.53
CA GLY A 44 -1.80 4.37 7.26
C GLY A 44 -2.99 3.54 6.75
N ILE A 45 -4.19 3.77 7.30
CA ILE A 45 -5.45 3.19 6.81
C ILE A 45 -5.72 3.67 5.39
N LEU A 46 -5.58 4.99 5.14
CA LEU A 46 -5.75 5.57 3.82
C LEU A 46 -4.79 4.92 2.80
N MET A 47 -3.52 4.70 3.17
CA MET A 47 -2.56 4.01 2.31
C MET A 47 -2.88 2.53 2.09
N THR A 48 -3.43 1.85 3.10
CA THR A 48 -3.89 0.46 2.95
C THR A 48 -5.05 0.39 1.95
N MET A 49 -6.01 1.32 2.03
CA MET A 49 -7.09 1.45 1.06
C MET A 49 -6.57 1.80 -0.35
N ASN A 50 -5.53 2.64 -0.43
CA ASN A 50 -4.85 2.97 -1.68
C ASN A 50 -4.22 1.73 -2.35
N ILE A 51 -3.57 0.85 -1.59
CA ILE A 51 -3.03 -0.42 -2.12
C ILE A 51 -4.17 -1.34 -2.57
N GLN A 52 -5.21 -1.47 -1.75
CA GLN A 52 -6.34 -2.35 -2.06
C GLN A 52 -7.08 -1.91 -3.33
N SER A 53 -7.31 -0.61 -3.52
CA SER A 53 -7.87 -0.08 -4.77
C SER A 53 -6.95 -0.31 -5.96
N MET A 54 -5.63 -0.27 -5.78
CA MET A 54 -4.66 -0.58 -6.84
C MET A 54 -4.79 -2.03 -7.32
N ARG A 55 -5.04 -2.97 -6.40
CA ARG A 55 -5.31 -4.37 -6.74
C ARG A 55 -6.54 -4.51 -7.63
N PHE A 56 -7.63 -3.80 -7.31
CA PHE A 56 -8.85 -3.81 -8.13
C PHE A 56 -8.60 -3.25 -9.54
N VAL A 57 -7.88 -2.13 -9.64
CA VAL A 57 -7.55 -1.53 -10.94
C VAL A 57 -6.66 -2.47 -11.76
N LEU A 58 -5.62 -3.06 -11.15
CA LEU A 58 -4.72 -4.02 -11.83
C LEU A 58 -5.45 -5.29 -12.28
N ALA A 59 -6.31 -5.86 -11.43
CA ALA A 59 -7.13 -7.01 -11.80
C ALA A 59 -8.07 -6.66 -12.97
N GLY A 60 -8.60 -5.44 -12.99
CA GLY A 60 -9.37 -4.90 -14.11
C GLY A 60 -8.53 -4.79 -15.39
N ILE A 61 -7.31 -4.25 -15.33
CA ILE A 61 -6.41 -4.11 -16.49
C ILE A 61 -6.09 -5.48 -17.11
N LEU A 62 -5.84 -6.48 -16.27
CA LEU A 62 -5.46 -7.82 -16.71
C LEU A 62 -6.64 -8.60 -17.33
N ARG A 63 -7.87 -8.37 -16.87
CA ARG A 63 -9.07 -9.11 -17.31
C ARG A 63 -9.92 -8.39 -18.36
N GLY A 64 -9.73 -7.08 -18.55
CA GLY A 64 -10.60 -6.25 -19.38
C GLY A 64 -10.08 -5.99 -20.79
N PRO A 65 -10.93 -5.43 -21.68
CA PRO A 65 -10.51 -5.03 -23.03
C PRO A 65 -9.36 -4.02 -22.95
N SER A 66 -8.42 -4.07 -23.89
CA SER A 66 -7.18 -3.29 -23.97
C SER A 66 -7.36 -1.77 -24.18
N GLY A 67 -8.35 -1.16 -23.56
CA GLY A 67 -8.61 0.27 -23.55
C GLY A 67 -7.72 0.98 -22.54
N ASN A 68 -6.47 1.25 -22.93
CA ASN A 68 -5.46 1.90 -22.08
C ASN A 68 -5.94 3.23 -21.46
N GLY A 69 -6.86 3.94 -22.13
CA GLY A 69 -7.42 5.22 -21.66
C GLY A 69 -8.40 5.13 -20.48
N PHE A 70 -9.17 4.04 -20.35
CA PHE A 70 -10.14 3.87 -19.26
C PHE A 70 -9.43 3.60 -17.92
N TYR A 71 -8.38 2.79 -17.94
CA TYR A 71 -7.59 2.51 -16.73
C TYR A 71 -6.70 3.70 -16.35
N LEU A 72 -6.22 4.48 -17.33
CA LEU A 72 -5.52 5.73 -17.09
C LEU A 72 -6.45 6.76 -16.40
N SER A 73 -7.71 6.88 -16.84
CA SER A 73 -8.67 7.78 -16.20
C SER A 73 -9.05 7.31 -14.80
N LEU A 74 -9.18 6.00 -14.57
CA LEU A 74 -9.36 5.42 -13.23
C LEU A 74 -8.18 5.76 -12.29
N MET A 75 -6.93 5.64 -12.78
CA MET A 75 -5.75 6.02 -12.01
C MET A 75 -5.73 7.53 -11.69
N ALA A 76 -6.04 8.37 -12.68
CA ALA A 76 -6.12 9.82 -12.48
C ALA A 76 -7.20 10.20 -11.47
N PHE A 77 -8.39 9.61 -11.59
CA PHE A 77 -9.50 9.83 -10.66
C PHE A 77 -9.13 9.42 -9.24
N LYS A 78 -8.47 8.26 -9.08
CA LYS A 78 -7.97 7.77 -7.80
C LYS A 78 -6.95 8.74 -7.18
N LEU A 79 -6.04 9.29 -7.98
CA LEU A 79 -5.06 10.27 -7.50
C LEU A 79 -5.75 11.52 -6.96
N VAL A 80 -6.74 12.05 -7.69
CA VAL A 80 -7.55 13.21 -7.25
C VAL A 80 -8.30 12.89 -5.95
N LEU A 81 -8.92 11.72 -5.84
CA LEU A 81 -9.59 11.29 -4.61
C LEU A 81 -8.63 11.20 -3.42
N MET A 82 -7.43 10.64 -3.62
CA MET A 82 -6.42 10.55 -2.57
C MET A 82 -5.95 11.94 -2.11
N MET A 83 -5.69 12.85 -3.05
CA MET A 83 -5.32 14.23 -2.71
C MET A 83 -6.45 14.94 -1.96
N GLY A 84 -7.70 14.77 -2.40
CA GLY A 84 -8.88 15.31 -1.74
C GLY A 84 -9.06 14.77 -0.32
N ALA A 85 -8.86 13.46 -0.12
CA ALA A 85 -8.93 12.83 1.20
C ALA A 85 -7.84 13.38 2.14
N ILE A 86 -6.60 13.51 1.67
CA ILE A 86 -5.51 14.10 2.45
C ILE A 86 -5.82 15.55 2.81
N ALA A 87 -6.30 16.34 1.84
CA ALA A 87 -6.69 17.73 2.07
C ALA A 87 -7.82 17.84 3.11
N ALA A 88 -8.83 16.97 3.05
CA ALA A 88 -9.91 16.92 4.03
C ALA A 88 -9.39 16.58 5.44
N LEU A 89 -8.48 15.60 5.55
CA LEU A 89 -7.87 15.21 6.83
C LEU A 89 -7.11 16.38 7.48
N ILE A 90 -6.43 17.21 6.68
CA ILE A 90 -5.67 18.36 7.17
C ILE A 90 -6.60 19.55 7.48
N LEU A 91 -7.46 19.94 6.54
CA LEU A 91 -8.21 21.20 6.60
C LEU A 91 -9.49 21.10 7.41
N ILE A 92 -10.18 19.97 7.33
CA ILE A 92 -11.49 19.77 7.98
C ILE A 92 -11.30 19.07 9.32
N PHE A 93 -10.63 17.92 9.31
CA PHE A 93 -10.44 17.10 10.51
C PHE A 93 -9.24 17.53 11.35
N LYS A 94 -8.42 18.48 10.86
CA LYS A 94 -7.27 19.05 11.57
C LYS A 94 -6.32 17.99 12.13
N ILE A 95 -6.14 16.90 11.39
CA ILE A 95 -5.20 15.83 11.76
C ILE A 95 -3.77 16.38 11.75
N ASN A 96 -2.97 15.92 12.71
CA ASN A 96 -1.58 16.32 12.82
C ASN A 96 -0.79 15.95 11.55
N THR A 97 -0.24 16.97 10.88
CA THR A 97 0.48 16.83 9.60
C THR A 97 1.70 15.92 9.71
N THR A 98 2.42 15.96 10.84
CA THR A 98 3.57 15.08 11.08
C THR A 98 3.13 13.63 11.17
N GLY A 99 2.05 13.35 11.92
CA GLY A 99 1.45 12.01 11.98
C GLY A 99 1.00 11.51 10.61
N LEU A 100 0.37 12.39 9.82
CA LEU A 100 -0.02 12.13 8.44
C LEU A 100 1.19 11.76 7.56
N MET A 101 2.28 12.54 7.62
CA MET A 101 3.48 12.22 6.85
C MET A 101 4.05 10.86 7.24
N VAL A 102 4.18 10.58 8.54
CA VAL A 102 4.71 9.28 9.01
C VAL A 102 3.89 8.11 8.49
N GLY A 103 2.55 8.18 8.55
CA GLY A 103 1.72 7.09 8.04
C GLY A 103 1.64 7.05 6.51
N LEU A 104 1.85 8.16 5.79
CA LEU A 104 2.05 8.11 4.34
C LEU A 104 3.39 7.43 3.99
N PHE A 105 4.47 7.73 4.71
CA PHE A 105 5.79 7.14 4.52
C PHE A 105 5.87 5.67 4.91
N SER A 106 4.94 5.17 5.74
CA SER A 106 4.85 3.74 6.06
C SER A 106 4.68 2.84 4.83
N PHE A 107 4.20 3.40 3.71
CA PHE A 107 4.13 2.74 2.41
C PHE A 107 5.47 2.13 1.96
N PHE A 108 6.58 2.84 2.16
CA PHE A 108 7.89 2.39 1.71
C PHE A 108 8.37 1.10 2.38
N PRO A 109 8.38 0.98 3.72
CA PRO A 109 8.72 -0.28 4.37
C PRO A 109 7.73 -1.40 4.02
N GLY A 110 6.44 -1.10 3.83
CA GLY A 110 5.45 -2.07 3.34
C GLY A 110 5.83 -2.65 1.98
N VAL A 111 6.19 -1.79 1.02
CA VAL A 111 6.64 -2.19 -0.32
C VAL A 111 7.96 -2.97 -0.27
N ALA A 112 8.93 -2.47 0.49
CA ALA A 112 10.26 -3.10 0.60
C ALA A 112 10.15 -4.53 1.16
N LEU A 113 9.47 -4.71 2.30
CA LEU A 113 9.30 -6.02 2.92
C LEU A 113 8.47 -6.97 2.06
N GLY A 114 7.41 -6.47 1.41
CA GLY A 114 6.61 -7.29 0.49
C GLY A 114 7.40 -7.78 -0.72
N THR A 115 8.29 -6.93 -1.24
CA THR A 115 9.16 -7.28 -2.37
C THR A 115 10.20 -8.32 -1.95
N ILE A 116 10.88 -8.10 -0.81
CA ILE A 116 11.87 -9.04 -0.27
C ILE A 116 11.24 -10.40 0.00
N HIS A 117 10.06 -10.43 0.64
CA HIS A 117 9.34 -11.68 0.90
C HIS A 117 9.07 -12.44 -0.41
N THR A 118 8.52 -11.75 -1.41
CA THR A 118 8.16 -12.39 -2.67
C THR A 118 9.38 -12.96 -3.39
N GLN A 119 10.53 -12.25 -3.37
CA GLN A 119 11.78 -12.71 -3.96
C GLN A 119 12.34 -13.95 -3.25
N LEU A 120 12.33 -13.96 -1.91
CA LEU A 120 12.80 -15.10 -1.12
C LEU A 120 11.93 -16.35 -1.35
N THR A 121 10.61 -16.20 -1.38
CA THR A 121 9.68 -17.32 -1.60
C THR A 121 9.79 -17.87 -3.02
N THR A 122 9.94 -17.00 -4.02
CA THR A 122 10.09 -17.44 -5.42
C THR A 122 11.43 -18.16 -5.63
N GLY A 123 12.53 -17.59 -5.13
CA GLY A 123 13.86 -18.19 -5.24
C GLY A 123 13.97 -19.53 -4.50
N SER A 124 13.30 -19.69 -3.36
CA SER A 124 13.27 -20.96 -2.63
C SER A 124 12.57 -22.07 -3.42
N ASN A 125 11.50 -21.76 -4.15
CA ASN A 125 10.75 -22.75 -4.93
C ASN A 125 11.53 -23.22 -6.16
N GLU A 126 12.27 -22.32 -6.82
CA GLU A 126 13.11 -22.67 -7.98
C GLU A 126 14.29 -23.58 -7.60
N LEU A 127 14.80 -23.45 -6.36
CA LEU A 127 15.85 -24.32 -5.84
C LEU A 127 15.30 -25.71 -5.51
N ALA A 128 14.12 -25.79 -4.89
CA ALA A 128 13.48 -27.08 -4.58
C ALA A 128 13.09 -27.87 -5.84
N GLU A 129 12.71 -27.21 -6.93
CA GLU A 129 12.39 -27.85 -8.21
C GLU A 129 13.64 -28.38 -8.95
N LYS A 130 14.82 -27.81 -8.70
CA LYS A 130 16.10 -28.31 -9.25
C LYS A 130 16.68 -29.50 -8.50
N GLU A 131 16.25 -29.73 -7.27
CA GLU A 131 16.70 -30.84 -6.41
C GLU A 131 15.78 -32.07 -6.47
N SER A 132 14.67 -32.01 -7.22
CA SER A 132 13.72 -33.11 -7.46
C SER A 132 13.90 -33.74 -8.84
#